data_AF-A0A1B9B1U0-F1
#
_entry.id   AF-A0A1B9B1U0-F1
#
_cell.length_a   1.000
_cell.length_b   1.000
_cell.length_c   1.000
_cell.angle_alpha   90.00
_cell.angle_beta   90.00
_cell.angle_gamma   90.00
#
_symmetry.space_group_name_H-M   'P 1'
#
loop_
_entity.id
_entity.type
_entity.pdbx_description
1 polymer ?
#
loop_
_entity_poly.entity_id
_entity_poly.type
_entity_poly.pdbx_seq_one_letter_code
_entity_poly.pdbx_strand_id
1 'polypeptide(L)'
;MIELKYFERSDFKQLINWIDSPAFLLQWGGPGFNYPLNDTQLEKYMENANHANSEALIYKVVDQETGNVIGHISLGRIDRKNESARVGKVLIGDKNTRGKGIGQQMIKEILKIAFEELHLHRVSLGVFDFNDSAIDCYEKAGFVKEGLHRDASKNGDEYWSLWEMSILENEWLEIKNV
;
A
#
# COMPACT_ATOMS: atom_id res chain seq x y z
N MET A 1 -9.89 -16.11 1.09
CA MET A 1 -8.50 -15.85 0.62
C MET A 1 -8.55 -14.67 -0.35
N ILE A 2 -7.46 -13.94 -0.54
CA ILE A 2 -7.44 -12.78 -1.45
C ILE A 2 -6.64 -13.06 -2.73
N GLU A 3 -6.87 -12.23 -3.74
CA GLU A 3 -6.11 -12.17 -4.98
C GLU A 3 -5.81 -10.70 -5.32
N LEU A 4 -4.59 -10.42 -5.79
CA LEU A 4 -4.22 -9.12 -6.33
C LEU A 4 -4.47 -9.11 -7.84
N LYS A 5 -5.32 -8.19 -8.32
CA LYS A 5 -5.53 -7.94 -9.76
C LYS A 5 -5.19 -6.50 -10.06
N TYR A 6 -4.75 -6.22 -11.29
CA TYR A 6 -4.50 -4.83 -11.66
C TYR A 6 -5.75 -3.97 -11.50
N PHE A 7 -5.54 -2.80 -10.90
CA PHE A 7 -6.55 -1.77 -10.76
C PHE A 7 -6.88 -1.19 -12.14
N GLU A 8 -8.16 -1.00 -12.41
CA GLU A 8 -8.69 -0.57 -13.70
C GLU A 8 -9.61 0.64 -13.52
N ARG A 9 -9.91 1.34 -14.63
CA ARG A 9 -10.84 2.48 -14.63
C ARG A 9 -12.21 2.13 -14.05
N SER A 10 -12.68 0.91 -14.24
CA SER A 10 -13.95 0.40 -13.69
C SER A 10 -13.99 0.39 -12.16
N ASP A 11 -12.84 0.36 -11.49
CA ASP A 11 -12.73 0.30 -10.04
C ASP A 11 -12.73 1.71 -9.37
N PHE A 12 -12.63 2.78 -10.18
CA PHE A 12 -12.47 4.15 -9.67
C PHE A 12 -13.57 4.58 -8.73
N LYS A 13 -14.82 4.35 -9.13
CA LYS A 13 -15.99 4.76 -8.35
C LYS A 13 -15.98 4.14 -6.96
N GLN A 14 -15.56 2.88 -6.85
CA GLN A 14 -15.49 2.20 -5.56
C GLN A 14 -14.39 2.77 -4.67
N LEU A 15 -13.19 2.99 -5.22
CA LEU A 15 -12.09 3.60 -4.48
C LEU A 15 -12.43 5.02 -4.01
N ILE A 16 -13.01 5.85 -4.89
CA ILE A 16 -13.47 7.20 -4.54
C ILE A 16 -14.49 7.14 -3.39
N ASN A 17 -15.44 6.21 -3.43
CA ASN A 17 -16.44 6.06 -2.37
C ASN A 17 -15.85 5.59 -1.02
N TRP A 18 -14.72 4.90 -1.01
CA TRP A 18 -14.04 4.54 0.24
C TRP A 18 -13.32 5.73 0.88
N ILE A 19 -12.99 6.76 0.11
CA ILE A 19 -12.32 7.97 0.61
C ILE A 19 -13.37 9.00 1.06
N ASP A 20 -13.67 8.99 2.36
CA ASP A 20 -14.77 9.79 2.95
C ASP A 20 -14.35 11.18 3.49
N SER A 21 -13.05 11.51 3.51
CA SER A 21 -12.56 12.76 4.08
C SER A 21 -11.17 13.17 3.56
N PRO A 22 -10.79 14.47 3.64
CA PRO A 22 -9.44 14.93 3.32
C PRO A 22 -8.35 14.26 4.17
N ALA A 23 -8.62 14.11 5.47
CA ALA A 23 -7.70 13.45 6.41
C ALA A 23 -7.46 11.99 6.04
N PHE A 24 -8.51 11.25 5.67
CA PHE A 24 -8.37 9.87 5.23
C PHE A 24 -7.70 9.77 3.85
N LEU A 25 -7.94 10.71 2.93
CA LEU A 25 -7.20 10.79 1.67
C LEU A 25 -5.71 11.01 1.93
N LEU A 26 -5.33 11.88 2.87
CA LEU A 26 -3.93 12.08 3.23
C LEU A 26 -3.34 10.81 3.86
N GLN A 27 -4.07 10.15 4.77
CA GLN A 27 -3.64 8.90 5.42
C GLN A 27 -3.38 7.78 4.41
N TRP A 28 -4.28 7.59 3.43
CA TRP A 28 -4.16 6.55 2.41
C TRP A 28 -3.19 6.95 1.29
N GLY A 29 -3.35 8.16 0.77
CA GLY A 29 -2.82 8.66 -0.48
C GLY A 29 -1.51 9.45 -0.37
N GLY A 30 -1.16 9.90 0.83
CA GLY A 30 -0.12 10.88 1.05
C GLY A 30 -0.45 12.23 0.39
N PRO A 31 0.53 13.13 0.24
CA PRO A 31 0.33 14.46 -0.34
C PRO A 31 0.14 14.45 -1.87
N GLY A 32 0.08 13.28 -2.50
CA GLY A 32 0.00 13.13 -3.95
C GLY A 32 -1.41 13.32 -4.54
N PHE A 33 -2.42 13.49 -3.70
CA PHE A 33 -3.81 13.68 -4.11
C PHE A 33 -4.46 14.87 -3.39
N ASN A 34 -5.48 15.45 -4.02
CA ASN A 34 -6.32 16.50 -3.50
C ASN A 34 -7.73 15.97 -3.24
N TYR A 35 -8.34 16.37 -2.13
CA TYR A 35 -9.72 16.03 -1.82
C TYR A 35 -10.69 17.01 -2.52
N PRO A 36 -11.79 16.55 -3.13
CA PRO A 36 -12.19 15.14 -3.28
C PRO A 36 -11.36 14.40 -4.33
N LEU A 37 -11.10 13.11 -4.08
CA LEU A 37 -10.51 12.20 -5.06
C LEU A 37 -11.43 12.11 -6.28
N ASN A 38 -10.86 12.08 -7.49
CA ASN A 38 -11.63 12.06 -8.73
C ASN A 38 -10.92 11.26 -9.82
N ASP A 39 -11.64 10.97 -10.90
CA ASP A 39 -11.17 10.21 -12.05
C ASP A 39 -9.87 10.75 -12.63
N THR A 40 -9.74 12.06 -12.84
CA THR A 40 -8.51 12.65 -13.41
C THR A 40 -7.28 12.39 -12.55
N GLN A 41 -7.43 12.43 -11.22
CA GLN A 41 -6.34 12.09 -10.32
C GLN A 41 -5.98 10.60 -10.36
N LEU A 42 -6.97 9.71 -10.53
CA LEU A 42 -6.76 8.27 -10.65
C LEU A 42 -6.21 7.86 -12.03
N GLU A 43 -6.61 8.54 -13.09
CA GLU A 43 -6.02 8.40 -14.44
C GLU A 43 -4.53 8.74 -14.38
N LYS A 44 -4.17 9.87 -13.76
CA LYS A 44 -2.77 10.26 -13.57
C LYS A 44 -2.02 9.27 -12.68
N TYR A 45 -2.66 8.76 -11.63
CA TYR A 45 -2.05 7.76 -10.75
C TYR A 45 -1.71 6.46 -11.49
N MET A 46 -2.54 6.05 -12.44
CA MET A 46 -2.33 4.85 -13.26
C MET A 46 -1.45 5.07 -14.49
N GLU A 47 -1.08 6.31 -14.79
CA GLU A 47 -0.29 6.64 -15.96
C GLU A 47 1.06 5.89 -15.92
N ASN A 48 1.35 5.11 -16.97
CA ASN A 48 2.54 4.25 -17.06
C ASN A 48 2.69 3.21 -15.92
N ALA A 49 1.57 2.79 -15.30
CA ALA A 49 1.55 1.69 -14.33
C ALA A 49 1.25 0.34 -15.01
N ASN A 50 1.47 -0.76 -14.28
CA ASN A 50 0.98 -2.10 -14.62
C ASN A 50 1.50 -2.68 -15.95
N HIS A 51 2.73 -2.34 -16.33
CA HIS A 51 3.44 -2.97 -17.45
C HIS A 51 4.85 -3.41 -17.06
N ALA A 52 5.47 -4.25 -17.89
CA ALA A 52 6.73 -4.93 -17.58
C ALA A 52 7.90 -4.00 -17.20
N ASN A 53 7.84 -2.72 -17.57
CA ASN A 53 8.86 -1.70 -17.29
C ASN A 53 8.36 -0.53 -16.42
N SER A 54 7.17 -0.68 -15.84
CA SER A 54 6.60 0.37 -14.99
C SER A 54 7.36 0.49 -13.67
N GLU A 55 7.36 1.71 -13.13
CA GLU A 55 7.85 2.02 -11.78
C GLU A 55 6.75 1.86 -10.73
N ALA A 56 5.54 1.46 -11.15
CA ALA A 56 4.38 1.32 -10.30
C ALA A 56 3.50 0.14 -10.75
N LEU A 57 3.19 -0.73 -9.81
CA LEU A 57 2.17 -1.77 -9.92
C LEU A 57 1.05 -1.43 -8.94
N ILE A 58 -0.18 -1.34 -9.44
CA ILE A 58 -1.36 -0.86 -8.73
C ILE A 58 -2.41 -1.95 -8.79
N TYR A 59 -2.84 -2.41 -7.61
CA TYR A 59 -3.70 -3.55 -7.47
C TYR A 59 -5.00 -3.20 -6.76
N LYS A 60 -6.10 -3.75 -7.28
CA LYS A 60 -7.29 -4.05 -6.50
C LYS A 60 -7.09 -5.37 -5.75
N VAL A 61 -7.66 -5.46 -4.56
CA VAL A 61 -7.68 -6.69 -3.76
C VAL A 61 -9.05 -7.33 -3.92
N VAL A 62 -9.08 -8.55 -4.41
CA VAL A 62 -10.31 -9.32 -4.65
C VAL A 62 -10.44 -10.41 -3.59
N ASP A 63 -11.61 -10.53 -2.98
CA ASP A 63 -11.97 -11.70 -2.19
C ASP A 63 -12.31 -12.85 -3.15
N GLN A 64 -11.56 -13.94 -3.05
CA GLN A 64 -11.73 -15.10 -3.96
C GLN A 64 -13.05 -15.85 -3.75
N GLU A 65 -13.65 -15.76 -2.56
CA GLU A 65 -14.91 -16.46 -2.29
C GLU A 65 -16.10 -15.74 -2.93
N THR A 66 -16.09 -14.40 -2.87
CA THR A 66 -17.22 -13.58 -3.32
C THR A 66 -17.00 -12.92 -4.68
N GLY A 67 -15.75 -12.87 -5.15
CA GLY A 67 -15.35 -12.10 -6.33
C GLY A 67 -15.37 -10.58 -6.12
N ASN A 68 -15.69 -10.12 -4.90
CA ASN A 68 -15.81 -8.69 -4.62
C ASN A 68 -14.45 -8.03 -4.47
N VAL A 69 -14.34 -6.79 -4.95
CA VAL A 69 -13.18 -5.94 -4.66
C VAL A 69 -13.33 -5.39 -3.24
N ILE A 70 -12.37 -5.72 -2.37
CA ILE A 70 -12.40 -5.45 -0.93
C ILE A 70 -11.28 -4.53 -0.46
N GLY A 71 -10.37 -4.15 -1.34
CA GLY A 71 -9.27 -3.26 -0.98
C GLY A 71 -8.42 -2.80 -2.15
N HIS A 72 -7.35 -2.08 -1.82
CA HIS A 72 -6.41 -1.49 -2.75
C HIS A 72 -5.00 -1.54 -2.15
N ILE A 73 -3.99 -1.78 -2.99
CA ILE A 73 -2.57 -1.74 -2.59
C ILE A 73 -1.71 -1.43 -3.82
N SER A 74 -0.56 -0.80 -3.62
CA SER A 74 0.40 -0.56 -4.70
C SER A 74 1.82 -0.81 -4.27
N LEU A 75 2.63 -1.21 -5.25
CA LEU A 75 4.08 -1.26 -5.19
C LEU A 75 4.61 -0.19 -6.14
N GLY A 76 5.03 0.95 -5.61
CA GLY A 76 5.53 2.09 -6.38
C GLY A 76 7.02 2.31 -6.20
N ARG A 77 7.58 3.29 -6.94
CA ARG A 77 9.00 3.64 -6.91
C ARG A 77 9.90 2.41 -7.13
N ILE A 78 9.49 1.54 -8.05
CA ILE A 78 10.27 0.34 -8.38
C ILE A 78 11.57 0.80 -9.05
N ASP A 79 12.66 0.68 -8.31
CA ASP A 79 14.00 0.97 -8.73
C ASP A 79 14.74 -0.34 -9.00
N ARG A 80 14.90 -0.67 -10.28
CA ARG A 80 15.56 -1.91 -10.74
C ARG A 80 17.07 -1.85 -10.63
N LYS A 81 17.64 -0.65 -10.50
CA LYS A 81 19.09 -0.48 -10.36
C LYS A 81 19.52 -0.74 -8.91
N ASN A 82 18.72 -0.27 -7.96
CA ASN A 82 18.94 -0.48 -6.54
C ASN A 82 18.12 -1.66 -5.97
N GLU A 83 17.39 -2.37 -6.84
CA GLU A 83 16.55 -3.52 -6.48
C GLU A 83 15.62 -3.20 -5.30
N SER A 84 14.87 -2.10 -5.41
CA SER A 84 14.01 -1.65 -4.33
C SER A 84 12.65 -1.16 -4.78
N ALA A 85 11.68 -1.16 -3.88
CA ALA A 85 10.36 -0.60 -4.11
C ALA A 85 9.71 -0.08 -2.82
N ARG A 86 8.55 0.57 -2.97
CA ARG A 86 7.75 1.10 -1.86
C ARG A 86 6.32 0.60 -1.91
N VAL A 87 5.91 -0.11 -0.87
CA VAL A 87 4.49 -0.41 -0.63
C VAL A 87 3.78 0.87 -0.20
N GLY A 88 2.60 1.11 -0.77
CA GLY A 88 1.77 2.26 -0.42
C GLY A 88 0.33 2.08 -0.86
N LYS A 89 -0.50 3.09 -0.57
CA LYS A 89 -1.93 3.12 -0.93
C LYS A 89 -2.70 1.90 -0.43
N VAL A 90 -2.29 1.37 0.73
CA VAL A 90 -2.91 0.22 1.39
C VAL A 90 -4.26 0.63 1.97
N LEU A 91 -5.33 -0.02 1.53
CA LEU A 91 -6.69 0.25 1.99
C LEU A 91 -7.52 -1.02 2.01
N ILE A 92 -8.25 -1.22 3.11
CA ILE A 92 -9.31 -2.23 3.24
C ILE A 92 -10.63 -1.46 3.21
N GLY A 93 -11.45 -1.73 2.21
CA GLY A 93 -12.63 -0.95 1.87
C GLY A 93 -13.82 -1.17 2.79
N ASP A 94 -14.09 -2.43 3.16
CA ASP A 94 -15.14 -2.73 4.13
C ASP A 94 -14.59 -2.64 5.56
N LYS A 95 -15.06 -1.63 6.30
CA LYS A 95 -14.71 -1.42 7.71
C LYS A 95 -15.07 -2.66 8.58
N ASN A 96 -16.07 -3.46 8.20
CA ASN A 96 -16.49 -4.68 8.91
C ASN A 96 -15.59 -5.90 8.65
N THR A 97 -14.63 -5.79 7.74
CA THR A 97 -13.66 -6.86 7.44
C THR A 97 -12.30 -6.66 8.13
N ARG A 98 -12.13 -5.55 8.85
CA ARG A 98 -10.96 -5.32 9.71
C ARG A 98 -10.88 -6.40 10.80
N GLY A 99 -9.65 -6.75 11.21
CA GLY A 99 -9.42 -7.79 12.21
C GLY A 99 -9.50 -9.24 11.68
N LYS A 100 -9.84 -9.47 10.41
CA LYS A 100 -9.90 -10.81 9.79
C LYS A 100 -8.58 -11.25 9.12
N GLY A 101 -7.47 -10.58 9.42
CA GLY A 101 -6.17 -10.87 8.81
C GLY A 101 -6.03 -10.48 7.34
N ILE A 102 -6.96 -9.69 6.76
CA ILE A 102 -6.90 -9.28 5.35
C ILE A 102 -5.67 -8.41 5.08
N GLY A 103 -5.36 -7.45 5.95
CA GLY A 103 -4.16 -6.60 5.80
C GLY A 103 -2.87 -7.42 5.77
N GLN A 104 -2.78 -8.46 6.61
CA GLN A 104 -1.66 -9.41 6.59
C GLN A 104 -1.56 -10.15 5.25
N GLN A 105 -2.68 -10.62 4.71
CA GLN A 105 -2.68 -11.29 3.42
C GLN A 105 -2.26 -10.32 2.30
N MET A 106 -2.77 -9.08 2.29
CA MET A 106 -2.40 -8.06 1.30
C MET A 106 -0.89 -7.78 1.29
N ILE A 107 -0.30 -7.62 2.47
CA ILE A 107 1.14 -7.38 2.60
C ILE A 107 1.94 -8.60 2.18
N LYS A 108 1.54 -9.81 2.57
CA LYS A 108 2.25 -11.03 2.13
C LYS A 108 2.20 -11.20 0.60
N GLU A 109 1.06 -10.97 -0.04
CA GLU A 109 0.95 -11.09 -1.49
C GLU A 109 1.78 -10.03 -2.23
N ILE A 110 1.79 -8.76 -1.78
CA ILE A 110 2.63 -7.74 -2.44
C ILE A 110 4.13 -7.99 -2.22
N LEU A 111 4.52 -8.57 -1.08
CA LEU A 111 5.91 -8.96 -0.81
C LEU A 111 6.36 -10.14 -1.67
N LYS A 112 5.49 -11.12 -1.93
CA LYS A 112 5.78 -12.19 -2.91
C LYS A 112 6.08 -11.60 -4.29
N ILE A 113 5.27 -10.64 -4.76
CA ILE A 113 5.52 -9.95 -6.03
C ILE A 113 6.90 -9.26 -5.98
N ALA A 114 7.19 -8.50 -4.92
CA ALA A 114 8.44 -7.76 -4.81
C ALA A 114 9.69 -8.67 -4.76
N PHE A 115 9.68 -9.71 -3.93
CA PHE A 115 10.86 -10.54 -3.67
C PHE A 115 10.97 -11.75 -4.60
N GLU A 116 9.85 -12.36 -4.98
CA GLU A 116 9.86 -13.62 -5.73
C GLU A 116 9.67 -13.43 -7.23
N GLU A 117 8.88 -12.44 -7.65
CA GLU A 117 8.65 -12.16 -9.08
C GLU A 117 9.61 -11.09 -9.62
N LEU A 118 9.84 -10.02 -8.85
CA LEU A 118 10.69 -8.92 -9.26
C LEU A 118 12.14 -9.03 -8.75
N HIS A 119 12.42 -10.00 -7.87
CA HIS A 119 13.74 -10.23 -7.29
C HIS A 119 14.38 -8.97 -6.69
N LEU A 120 13.59 -8.16 -5.99
CA LEU A 120 14.09 -6.97 -5.31
C LEU A 120 14.82 -7.34 -4.02
N HIS A 121 15.79 -6.52 -3.62
CA HIS A 121 16.52 -6.66 -2.36
C HIS A 121 15.79 -5.97 -1.19
N ARG A 122 15.11 -4.84 -1.44
CA ARG A 122 14.52 -3.99 -0.38
C ARG A 122 13.10 -3.54 -0.69
N VAL A 123 12.20 -3.69 0.29
CA VAL A 123 10.86 -3.09 0.24
C VAL A 123 10.66 -2.14 1.41
N SER A 124 10.28 -0.90 1.11
CA SER A 124 9.96 0.14 2.11
C SER A 124 8.47 0.42 2.19
N LEU A 125 8.04 1.06 3.27
CA LEU A 125 6.73 1.68 3.39
C LEU A 125 6.78 2.88 4.34
N GLY A 126 5.74 3.71 4.27
CA GLY A 126 5.52 4.81 5.20
C GLY A 126 4.18 4.65 5.89
N VAL A 127 4.14 4.93 7.19
CA VAL A 127 2.90 4.87 7.98
C VAL A 127 2.89 6.01 8.99
N PHE A 128 1.76 6.72 9.10
CA PHE A 128 1.63 7.77 10.10
C PHE A 128 1.69 7.16 11.51
N ASP A 129 2.35 7.87 12.42
CA ASP A 129 2.69 7.39 13.77
C ASP A 129 1.48 7.05 14.65
N PHE A 130 0.34 7.70 14.43
CA PHE A 130 -0.92 7.40 15.13
C PHE A 130 -1.64 6.13 14.63
N ASN A 131 -1.18 5.50 13.54
CA ASN A 131 -1.86 4.35 12.92
C ASN A 131 -1.34 3.01 13.47
N ASP A 132 -1.49 2.80 14.77
CA ASP A 132 -0.98 1.63 15.51
C ASP A 132 -1.40 0.30 14.86
N SER A 133 -2.66 0.19 14.42
CA SER A 133 -3.16 -1.02 13.78
C SER A 133 -2.42 -1.38 12.48
N ALA A 134 -1.98 -0.38 11.71
CA ALA A 134 -1.20 -0.63 10.49
C ALA A 134 0.26 -0.94 10.84
N ILE A 135 0.84 -0.23 11.82
CA ILE A 135 2.18 -0.48 12.34
C ILE A 135 2.31 -1.94 12.82
N ASP A 136 1.39 -2.39 13.67
CA ASP A 136 1.33 -3.78 14.15
C ASP A 136 1.21 -4.78 12.99
N CYS A 137 0.47 -4.40 11.94
CA CYS A 137 0.32 -5.24 10.75
C CYS A 137 1.65 -5.38 10.00
N TYR A 138 2.38 -4.28 9.83
CA TYR A 138 3.64 -4.27 9.12
C TYR A 138 4.75 -4.97 9.91
N GLU A 139 4.85 -4.73 11.22
CA GLU A 139 5.82 -5.41 12.08
C GLU A 139 5.61 -6.93 12.09
N LYS A 140 4.36 -7.40 12.16
CA LYS A 140 4.03 -8.83 12.03
C LYS A 140 4.34 -9.43 10.65
N ALA A 141 4.42 -8.60 9.61
CA ALA A 141 4.83 -9.03 8.28
C ALA A 141 6.37 -8.99 8.09
N GLY A 142 7.12 -8.56 9.10
CA GLY A 142 8.58 -8.51 9.09
C GLY A 142 9.18 -7.13 8.84
N PHE A 143 8.38 -6.07 8.69
CA PHE A 143 8.91 -4.72 8.53
C PHE A 143 9.52 -4.21 9.84
N VAL A 144 10.68 -3.57 9.72
CA VAL A 144 11.42 -2.94 10.82
C VAL A 144 11.32 -1.41 10.68
N LYS A 145 11.11 -0.71 11.79
CA LYS A 145 11.17 0.77 11.84
C LYS A 145 12.61 1.24 11.67
N GLU A 146 12.84 2.11 10.69
CA GLU A 146 14.16 2.71 10.44
C GLU A 146 14.27 4.12 11.02
N GLY A 147 13.19 4.89 10.98
CA GLY A 147 13.20 6.26 11.48
C GLY A 147 11.83 6.93 11.45
N LEU A 148 11.70 7.99 12.26
CA LEU A 148 10.51 8.82 12.32
C LEU A 148 10.77 10.17 11.65
N HIS A 149 10.09 10.41 10.54
CA HIS A 149 10.03 11.74 9.93
C HIS A 149 9.06 12.61 10.73
N ARG A 150 9.60 13.43 11.64
CA ARG A 150 8.80 14.36 12.44
C ARG A 150 8.15 15.42 11.56
N ASP A 151 6.89 15.71 11.82
CA ASP A 151 6.10 16.75 11.13
C ASP A 151 6.14 16.65 9.60
N ALA A 152 6.12 15.42 9.08
CA ALA A 152 6.34 15.12 7.66
C ALA A 152 5.18 15.54 6.74
N SER A 153 3.96 15.70 7.26
CA SER A 153 2.80 16.09 6.46
C SER A 153 1.90 17.05 7.23
N LYS A 154 1.51 18.13 6.55
CA LYS A 154 0.57 19.12 7.10
C LYS A 154 -0.88 18.66 6.87
N ASN A 155 -1.69 18.68 7.92
CA ASN A 155 -3.12 18.39 7.88
C ASN A 155 -3.89 19.48 8.63
N GLY A 156 -4.45 20.44 7.90
CA GLY A 156 -5.03 21.64 8.51
C GLY A 156 -3.98 22.44 9.28
N ASP A 157 -4.19 22.61 10.58
CA ASP A 157 -3.29 23.32 11.50
C ASP A 157 -2.30 22.38 12.22
N GLU A 158 -2.38 21.07 11.97
CA GLU A 158 -1.53 20.05 12.58
C GLU A 158 -0.46 19.53 11.62
N TYR A 159 0.54 18.89 12.19
CA TYR A 159 1.56 18.13 11.47
C TYR A 159 1.57 16.68 11.94
N TRP A 160 1.64 15.75 11.01
CA TRP A 160 1.69 14.31 11.27
C TRP A 160 3.07 13.77 10.99
N SER A 161 3.58 12.94 11.91
CA SER A 161 4.88 12.27 11.74
C SER A 161 4.70 10.93 11.04
N LEU A 162 5.71 10.52 10.27
CA LEU A 162 5.66 9.33 9.43
C LEU A 162 6.80 8.38 9.82
N TRP A 163 6.46 7.17 10.27
CA TRP A 163 7.42 6.08 10.36
C TRP A 163 7.82 5.63 8.96
N GLU A 164 9.11 5.62 8.70
CA GLU A 164 9.71 4.87 7.61
C GLU A 164 10.03 3.46 8.12
N MET A 165 9.56 2.46 7.39
CA MET A 165 9.82 1.05 7.71
C MET A 165 10.30 0.31 6.46
N SER A 166 11.03 -0.78 6.66
CA SER A 166 11.48 -1.64 5.56
C SER A 166 11.60 -3.10 5.94
N ILE A 167 11.64 -3.96 4.93
CA ILE A 167 12.04 -5.36 5.02
C ILE A 167 13.03 -5.66 3.88
N LEU A 168 14.03 -6.48 4.16
CA LEU A 168 15.04 -6.96 3.22
C LEU A 168 14.74 -8.39 2.75
N GLU A 169 15.30 -8.77 1.61
CA GLU A 169 15.07 -10.10 1.01
C GLU A 169 15.43 -11.25 1.95
N ASN A 170 16.50 -11.13 2.74
CA ASN A 170 16.95 -12.18 3.64
C ASN A 170 15.98 -12.35 4.82
N GLU A 171 15.42 -11.25 5.33
CA GLU A 171 14.40 -11.25 6.39
C GLU A 171 13.10 -11.90 5.87
N TRP A 172 12.71 -11.61 4.63
CA TRP A 172 11.57 -12.26 3.98
C TRP A 172 11.77 -13.77 3.85
N LEU A 173 12.95 -14.22 3.40
CA LEU A 173 13.27 -15.63 3.25
C LEU A 173 13.26 -16.38 4.59
N GLU A 174 13.73 -15.77 5.66
CA GLU A 174 13.66 -16.34 7.02
C GLU A 174 12.20 -16.54 7.47
N ILE A 175 11.34 -15.53 7.27
CA ILE A 175 9.92 -15.59 7.65
C ILE A 175 9.16 -16.63 6.85
N LYS A 176 9.47 -16.78 5.56
CA LYS A 176 8.79 -17.75 4.67
C LYS A 176 9.12 -19.21 5.02
N ASN A 177 10.30 -19.47 5.58
CA ASN A 177 10.78 -20.82 5.91
C ASN A 177 10.31 -21.32 7.28
N VAL A 178 9.55 -20.51 8.02
CA VAL A 178 8.93 -20.83 9.31
C VAL A 178 7.44 -21.11 9.12
#